data_AF-A0A1Y3ATG4-F1
#
_entry.id   AF-A0A1Y3ATG4-F1
#
_cell.length_a   1.000
_cell.length_b   1.000
_cell.length_c   1.000
_cell.angle_alpha   90.00
_cell.angle_beta   90.00
_cell.angle_gamma   90.00
#
_symmetry.space_group_name_H-M   'P 1'
#
loop_
_entity.id
_entity.type
_entity.pdbx_description
1 polymer ?
#
loop_
_entity_poly.entity_id
_entity_poly.type
_entity_poly.pdbx_seq_one_letter_code
_entity_poly.pdbx_strand_id
1 'polypeptide(L)'
;MKIDRSKSKKSSSEVPFDCKLLIEELKQCDDEQMLIVLKRIKTWSCGKCELYHWIDVLDKFDTILEECCHKESPDQWVLPVDLAENAKVILSMIETCSFI
;
A
#
# COMPACT_ATOMS: atom_id res chain seq x y z
N MET A 1 -4.09 3.47 9.77
CA MET A 1 -4.99 2.77 10.72
C MET A 1 -4.74 1.28 10.55
N LYS A 2 -4.09 0.60 11.51
CA LYS A 2 -3.80 -0.84 11.34
C LYS A 2 -5.08 -1.67 11.31
N ILE A 3 -5.20 -2.57 10.33
CA ILE A 3 -6.39 -3.40 10.19
C ILE A 3 -6.42 -4.43 11.33
N ASP A 4 -7.50 -4.43 12.09
CA ASP A 4 -7.69 -5.35 13.21
C ASP A 4 -7.96 -6.78 12.70
N ARG A 5 -6.91 -7.61 12.76
CA ARG A 5 -6.89 -9.00 12.31
C ARG A 5 -7.86 -9.89 13.08
N SER A 6 -8.34 -9.45 14.26
CA SER A 6 -9.34 -10.19 15.06
C SER A 6 -10.75 -10.10 14.47
N LYS A 7 -11.04 -9.07 13.67
CA LYS A 7 -12.33 -8.84 13.03
C LYS A 7 -12.41 -9.39 11.61
N SER A 8 -11.27 -9.67 10.98
CA SER A 8 -11.21 -10.33 9.68
C SER A 8 -11.44 -11.83 9.85
N LYS A 9 -12.46 -12.39 9.18
CA LYS A 9 -12.65 -13.84 9.10
C LYS A 9 -11.39 -14.45 8.45
N LYS A 10 -10.87 -15.55 9.02
CA LYS A 10 -9.85 -16.36 8.35
C LYS A 10 -10.38 -16.74 6.97
N SER A 11 -9.60 -16.47 5.94
CA SER A 11 -10.02 -16.70 4.56
C SER A 11 -10.47 -18.15 4.33
N SER A 12 -11.57 -18.31 3.61
CA SER A 12 -12.11 -19.61 3.20
C SER A 12 -11.76 -19.94 1.74
N SER A 13 -11.09 -19.02 1.03
CA SER A 13 -10.93 -19.06 -0.42
C SER A 13 -9.44 -19.07 -0.79
N GLU A 14 -9.05 -19.91 -1.75
CA GLU A 14 -7.69 -19.88 -2.29
C GLU A 14 -7.43 -18.58 -3.05
N VAL A 15 -6.29 -17.95 -2.78
CA VAL A 15 -5.86 -16.74 -3.48
C VAL A 15 -5.49 -17.08 -4.91
N PRO A 16 -6.03 -16.38 -5.93
CA PRO A 16 -5.58 -16.55 -7.31
C PRO A 16 -4.07 -16.38 -7.41
N PHE A 17 -3.42 -17.22 -8.23
CA PHE A 17 -1.96 -17.23 -8.35
C PHE A 17 -1.38 -15.84 -8.66
N ASP A 18 -2.00 -15.11 -9.60
CA ASP A 18 -1.58 -13.76 -9.98
C ASP A 18 -1.68 -12.76 -8.80
N CYS A 19 -2.74 -12.86 -7.99
CA CYS A 19 -2.90 -12.05 -6.78
C CYS A 19 -1.83 -12.40 -5.74
N LYS A 20 -1.52 -13.69 -5.57
CA LYS A 20 -0.49 -14.15 -4.62
C LYS A 20 0.88 -13.61 -5.02
N LEU A 21 1.25 -13.69 -6.29
CA LEU A 21 2.52 -13.15 -6.79
C LEU A 21 2.62 -11.64 -6.54
N LEU A 22 1.55 -10.89 -6.85
CA LEU A 22 1.54 -9.44 -6.65
C LEU A 22 1.64 -9.06 -5.16
N ILE A 23 0.93 -9.77 -4.28
CA ILE A 23 1.00 -9.56 -2.83
C ILE A 23 2.42 -9.80 -2.32
N GLU A 24 3.04 -10.93 -2.69
CA GLU A 24 4.41 -11.24 -2.24
C GLU A 24 5.43 -10.23 -2.78
N GLU A 25 5.29 -9.79 -4.03
CA GLU A 25 6.15 -8.76 -4.61
C GLU A 25 6.01 -7.41 -3.88
N LEU A 26 4.79 -6.98 -3.58
CA LEU A 26 4.52 -5.75 -2.81
C LEU A 26 5.01 -5.85 -1.35
N LYS A 27 4.99 -7.04 -0.77
CA LYS A 27 5.55 -7.28 0.58
C LYS A 27 7.07 -7.20 0.61
N GLN A 28 7.74 -7.67 -0.44
CA GLN A 28 9.21 -7.76 -0.47
C GLN A 28 9.91 -6.52 -1.06
N CYS A 29 9.22 -5.69 -1.83
CA CYS A 29 9.82 -4.51 -2.43
C CYS A 29 10.28 -3.46 -1.40
N ASP A 30 11.30 -2.69 -1.73
CA ASP A 30 11.59 -1.39 -1.07
C ASP A 30 10.72 -0.27 -1.68
N ASP A 31 10.86 0.98 -1.22
CA ASP A 31 10.02 2.10 -1.67
C ASP A 31 10.20 2.44 -3.16
N GLU A 32 11.42 2.31 -3.68
CA GLU A 32 11.71 2.55 -5.12
C GLU A 32 11.14 1.44 -6.00
N GLN A 33 11.28 0.18 -5.56
CA GLN A 33 10.70 -0.97 -6.22
C GLN A 33 9.18 -0.95 -6.14
N MET A 34 8.61 -0.51 -5.01
CA MET A 34 7.17 -0.37 -4.83
C MET A 34 6.58 0.56 -5.89
N LEU A 35 7.22 1.69 -6.16
CA LEU A 35 6.83 2.60 -7.22
C LEU A 35 6.77 1.92 -8.59
N ILE A 36 7.75 1.08 -8.90
CA ILE A 36 7.81 0.34 -10.17
C ILE A 36 6.67 -0.67 -10.26
N VAL A 37 6.43 -1.42 -9.18
CA VAL A 37 5.36 -2.41 -9.10
C VAL A 37 4.00 -1.73 -9.24
N LEU A 38 3.73 -0.66 -8.48
CA LEU A 38 2.49 0.10 -8.53
C LEU A 38 2.20 0.64 -9.94
N LYS A 39 3.19 1.25 -10.60
CA LYS A 39 3.04 1.75 -11.98
C LYS A 39 2.73 0.66 -13.01
N ARG A 40 3.10 -0.59 -12.74
CA ARG A 40 2.80 -1.73 -13.61
C ARG A 40 1.36 -2.24 -13.42
N ILE A 41 0.75 -1.99 -12.27
CA ILE A 41 -0.62 -2.43 -11.98
C ILE A 41 -1.60 -1.56 -12.79
N LYS A 42 -2.09 -2.11 -13.89
CA LYS A 42 -3.14 -1.46 -14.70
C LYS A 42 -4.56 -1.76 -14.20
N THR A 43 -4.73 -2.83 -13.45
CA THR A 43 -6.03 -3.29 -12.96
C THR A 43 -5.84 -4.06 -11.68
N TRP A 44 -6.52 -3.62 -10.62
CA TRP A 44 -6.53 -4.36 -9.37
C TRP A 44 -7.44 -5.56 -9.48
N SER A 45 -6.89 -6.74 -9.26
CA SER A 45 -7.67 -7.97 -9.17
C SER A 45 -8.27 -8.19 -7.78
N CYS A 46 -8.46 -7.11 -7.00
CA CYS A 46 -8.95 -7.15 -5.61
C CYS A 46 -10.32 -7.85 -5.52
N GLY A 47 -11.18 -7.73 -6.53
CA GLY A 47 -12.46 -8.46 -6.59
C GLY A 47 -12.35 -9.99 -6.70
N LYS A 48 -11.16 -10.55 -6.94
CA LYS A 48 -10.89 -12.00 -7.02
C LYS A 48 -10.22 -12.56 -5.75
N CYS A 49 -9.90 -11.70 -4.77
CA CYS A 49 -9.12 -12.09 -3.60
C CYS A 49 -9.65 -11.36 -2.34
N GLU A 50 -9.83 -12.08 -1.25
CA GLU A 50 -10.34 -11.48 -0.01
C GLU A 50 -9.38 -10.43 0.56
N LEU A 51 -9.94 -9.35 1.14
CA LEU A 51 -9.17 -8.27 1.78
C LEU A 51 -8.16 -8.79 2.82
N TYR A 52 -8.48 -9.92 3.47
CA TYR A 52 -7.61 -10.59 4.44
C TYR A 52 -6.19 -10.83 3.90
N HIS A 53 -6.04 -11.18 2.62
CA HIS A 53 -4.73 -11.46 2.03
C HIS A 53 -3.91 -10.21 1.75
N TRP A 54 -4.56 -9.06 1.67
CA TRP A 54 -3.94 -7.77 1.41
C TRP A 54 -3.55 -7.02 2.67
N ILE A 55 -3.93 -7.51 3.86
CA ILE A 55 -3.71 -6.80 5.13
C ILE A 55 -2.25 -6.36 5.30
N ASP A 56 -1.28 -7.25 5.07
CA ASP A 56 0.15 -6.89 5.23
C ASP A 56 0.60 -5.82 4.22
N VAL A 57 0.08 -5.85 2.99
CA VAL A 57 0.38 -4.84 1.96
C VAL A 57 -0.25 -3.50 2.35
N LEU A 58 -1.49 -3.51 2.83
CA LEU A 58 -2.21 -2.32 3.28
C LEU A 58 -1.57 -1.71 4.54
N ASP A 59 -1.12 -2.53 5.50
CA ASP A 59 -0.39 -2.06 6.68
C ASP A 59 0.93 -1.37 6.28
N LYS A 60 1.61 -1.87 5.23
CA LYS A 60 2.83 -1.26 4.68
C LYS A 60 2.53 0.08 4.01
N PHE A 61 1.50 0.13 3.18
CA PHE A 61 1.00 1.37 2.57
C PHE A 61 0.63 2.41 3.62
N ASP A 62 -0.08 2.00 4.67
CA ASP A 62 -0.42 2.87 5.80
C ASP A 62 0.82 3.43 6.50
N THR A 63 1.86 2.61 6.68
CA THR A 63 3.13 3.05 7.28
C THR A 63 3.79 4.14 6.43
N ILE A 64 3.88 3.93 5.11
CA ILE A 64 4.47 4.91 4.18
C ILE A 64 3.67 6.21 4.19
N LEU A 65 2.35 6.13 4.16
CA LEU A 65 1.49 7.32 4.22
C LEU A 65 1.63 8.06 5.55
N GLU A 66 1.72 7.33 6.66
CA GLU A 66 1.93 7.90 8.00
C GLU A 66 3.27 8.62 8.10
N GLU A 67 4.37 8.01 7.64
CA GLU A 67 5.69 8.63 7.58
C GLU A 67 5.67 9.91 6.74
N CYS A 68 4.95 9.90 5.62
CA CYS A 68 4.85 11.06 4.75
C CYS A 68 3.96 12.18 5.29
N CYS A 69 3.11 11.88 6.26
CA CYS A 69 2.14 12.82 6.85
C CYS A 69 2.50 13.22 8.29
N HIS A 70 3.62 12.76 8.83
CA HIS A 70 4.08 13.14 10.16
C HIS A 70 4.99 14.36 10.11
N LYS A 71 4.89 15.24 11.10
CA LYS A 71 5.82 16.37 11.26
C LYS A 71 7.08 15.88 11.97
N GLU A 72 8.25 15.95 11.33
CA GLU A 72 9.51 15.55 11.99
C GLU A 72 9.89 16.48 13.16
N SER A 73 9.43 17.73 13.14
CA SER A 73 9.56 18.63 14.28
C SER A 73 8.28 19.43 14.54
N PRO A 74 7.98 19.79 15.81
CA PRO A 74 6.77 20.54 16.17
C PRO A 74 6.64 21.87 15.42
N ASP A 75 7.78 22.49 15.10
CA ASP A 75 7.88 23.79 14.42
C ASP A 75 7.89 23.67 12.89
N GLN A 76 7.79 22.46 12.35
CA GLN A 76 7.75 22.22 10.92
C GLN A 76 6.35 22.52 10.34
N TRP A 77 6.34 23.38 9.33
CA TRP A 77 5.14 23.78 8.59
C TRP A 77 4.89 22.97 7.31
N VAL A 78 5.89 22.19 6.90
CA VAL A 78 5.91 21.42 5.66
C VAL A 78 5.87 19.94 6.01
N LEU A 79 4.91 19.19 5.49
CA LEU A 79 4.88 17.75 5.67
C LEU A 79 5.86 17.09 4.69
N PRO A 80 6.42 15.91 5.02
CA PRO A 80 7.28 15.20 4.08
C PRO A 80 6.62 14.91 2.73
N VAL A 81 5.28 14.78 2.66
CA VAL A 81 4.51 14.69 1.40
C VAL A 81 4.65 15.93 0.50
N ASP A 82 4.92 17.10 1.07
CA ASP A 82 5.15 18.33 0.30
C ASP A 82 6.53 18.32 -0.38
N LEU A 83 7.42 17.39 -0.01
CA LEU A 83 8.72 17.20 -0.64
C LEU A 83 8.57 16.38 -1.92
N ALA A 84 9.22 16.83 -3.00
CA ALA A 84 9.09 16.24 -4.33
C ALA A 84 9.53 14.76 -4.44
N GLU A 85 10.37 14.29 -3.52
CA GLU A 85 10.85 12.90 -3.47
C GLU A 85 9.75 11.96 -2.97
N ASN A 86 9.08 12.30 -1.86
CA ASN A 86 8.01 11.50 -1.26
C ASN A 86 6.69 11.66 -2.00
N ALA A 87 6.44 12.83 -2.60
CA ALA A 87 5.25 13.09 -3.40
C ALA A 87 5.05 12.06 -4.51
N LYS A 88 6.13 11.57 -5.14
CA LYS A 88 6.03 10.59 -6.24
C LYS A 88 5.48 9.25 -5.76
N VAL A 89 5.96 8.75 -4.62
CA VAL A 89 5.51 7.49 -4.01
C VAL A 89 4.04 7.59 -3.65
N ILE A 90 3.68 8.65 -2.92
CA ILE A 90 2.33 8.88 -2.41
C ILE A 90 1.34 9.09 -3.55
N LEU A 91 1.66 9.94 -4.55
CA LEU A 91 0.79 10.18 -5.69
C LEU A 91 0.58 8.90 -6.50
N SER A 92 1.63 8.09 -6.70
CA SER A 92 1.49 6.79 -7.37
C SER A 92 0.61 5.84 -6.56
N MET A 93 0.77 5.80 -5.23
CA MET A 93 -0.06 4.97 -4.36
C MET A 93 -1.53 5.40 -4.39
N ILE A 94 -1.81 6.71 -4.30
CA ILE A 94 -3.16 7.28 -4.37
C ILE A 94 -3.78 7.00 -5.73
N GLU A 95 -3.05 7.24 -6.82
CA GLU A 95 -3.53 6.99 -8.18
C GLU A 95 -3.87 5.50 -8.34
N THR A 96 -2.97 4.61 -7.94
CA THR A 96 -3.19 3.16 -8.10
C THR A 96 -4.38 2.71 -7.23
N CYS A 97 -4.47 3.17 -5.97
CA CYS A 97 -5.59 2.84 -5.09
C CYS A 97 -6.94 3.47 -5.51
N SER A 98 -6.93 4.59 -6.25
CA SER A 98 -8.16 5.21 -6.77
C SER A 98 -8.88 4.35 -7.82
N PHE A 99 -8.21 3.31 -8.36
CA PHE A 99 -8.79 2.34 -9.29
C PHE A 99 -9.32 1.06 -8.60
N ILE A 100 -9.31 1.01 -7.26
CA ILE A 100 -9.94 -0.05 -6.44
C ILE A 100 -11.38 0.35 -6.12
#